data_AF-A0A1Y6HE29-F1
#
_entry.id   AF-A0A1Y6HE29-F1
#
_cell.length_a   1.000
_cell.length_b   1.000
_cell.length_c   1.000
_cell.angle_alpha   90.00
_cell.angle_beta   90.00
_cell.angle_gamma   90.00
#
_symmetry.space_group_name_H-M   'P 1'
#
loop_
_entity.id
_entity.type
_entity.pdbx_description
1 polymer ?
#
loop_
_entity_poly.entity_id
_entity_poly.type
_entity_poly.pdbx_seq_one_letter_code
_entity_poly.pdbx_strand_id
1 'polypeptide(L)'
;MTLRLAREGGVAAFPAMRRERQVVMDELDDAQRRHLKTLLDQCLVHALSLPQAGGGDCRYFSIVWDGASEPLRIPEEHAPAELVRLWKQGTF
;
A
#
# COMPACT_ATOMS: atom_id res chain seq x y z
N MET A 1 4.83 -6.65 14.37
CA MET A 1 4.03 -6.81 13.14
C MET A 1 4.56 -5.83 12.10
N THR A 2 4.84 -6.30 10.89
CA THR A 2 5.40 -5.51 9.80
C THR A 2 4.36 -5.31 8.71
N LEU A 3 4.26 -4.09 8.19
CA LEU A 3 3.46 -3.74 7.02
C LEU A 3 4.40 -3.44 5.85
N ARG A 4 4.13 -4.04 4.69
CA ARG A 4 4.88 -3.90 3.45
C ARG A 4 3.98 -3.23 2.42
N LEU A 5 4.45 -2.14 1.85
CA LEU A 5 3.76 -1.32 0.85
C LEU A 5 4.58 -1.29 -0.43
N ALA A 6 4.02 -1.76 -1.52
CA ALA A 6 4.63 -1.74 -2.84
C ALA A 6 3.71 -1.07 -3.86
N ARG A 7 4.29 -0.50 -4.92
CA ARG A 7 3.55 -0.07 -6.11
C ARG A 7 3.76 -1.11 -7.21
N GLU A 8 2.68 -1.63 -7.75
CA GLU A 8 2.65 -2.68 -8.77
C GLU A 8 1.84 -2.22 -10.01
N GLY A 9 2.02 -2.91 -11.14
CA GLY A 9 1.41 -2.54 -12.43
C GLY A 9 2.28 -1.59 -13.28
N GLY A 10 2.04 -1.61 -14.59
CA GLY A 10 2.88 -1.02 -15.63
C GLY A 10 3.62 -2.07 -16.45
N VAL A 11 3.71 -1.89 -17.78
CA VAL A 11 4.21 -2.85 -18.79
C VAL A 11 5.68 -3.28 -18.61
N ALA A 12 6.38 -2.82 -17.58
CA ALA A 12 7.78 -3.16 -17.41
C ALA A 12 8.11 -3.62 -15.99
N ALA A 13 8.54 -4.87 -15.90
CA ALA A 13 9.24 -5.45 -14.77
C ALA A 13 10.62 -4.78 -14.61
N PHE A 14 10.66 -3.48 -14.30
CA PHE A 14 11.88 -2.78 -13.92
C PHE A 14 12.12 -3.00 -12.41
N PRO A 15 13.22 -3.66 -12.00
CA PRO A 15 13.55 -3.85 -10.59
C PRO A 15 13.71 -2.53 -9.82
N ALA A 16 14.02 -1.42 -10.52
CA ALA A 16 14.30 -0.11 -9.93
C ALA A 16 13.06 0.66 -9.42
N MET A 17 11.84 0.28 -9.81
CA MET A 17 10.59 0.91 -9.34
C MET A 17 9.89 0.16 -8.21
N ARG A 18 10.39 -1.03 -7.83
CA ARG A 18 9.98 -1.75 -6.63
C ARG A 18 10.61 -1.13 -5.38
N ARG A 19 10.28 0.14 -5.10
CA ARG A 19 10.46 0.67 -3.73
C ARG A 19 9.40 0.02 -2.86
N GLU A 20 9.69 -1.18 -2.38
CA GLU A 20 8.93 -1.72 -1.26
C GLU A 20 9.27 -0.89 -0.02
N ARG A 21 8.24 -0.36 0.64
CA ARG A 21 8.36 0.32 1.92
C ARG A 21 7.91 -0.63 3.01
N GLN A 22 8.76 -0.80 4.01
CA GLN A 22 8.42 -1.56 5.21
C GLN A 22 8.16 -0.58 6.36
N VAL A 23 7.11 -0.85 7.12
CA VAL A 23 6.72 -0.11 8.33
C VAL A 23 6.63 -1.13 9.46
N VAL A 24 7.50 -0.99 10.45
CA VAL A 24 7.45 -1.83 11.66
C VAL A 24 6.41 -1.20 12.59
N MET A 25 5.23 -1.82 12.70
CA MET A 25 4.12 -1.24 13.48
C MET A 25 4.42 -1.19 14.99
N ASP A 26 5.39 -1.98 15.43
CA ASP A 26 5.86 -2.01 16.83
C ASP A 26 6.59 -0.72 17.21
N GLU A 27 7.30 -0.12 16.25
CA GLU A 27 8.06 1.13 16.42
C GLU A 27 7.19 2.40 16.36
N LEU A 28 5.91 2.26 16.01
CA LEU A 28 4.98 3.38 15.91
C LEU A 28 4.44 3.78 17.29
N ASP A 29 4.37 5.08 17.55
CA ASP A 29 3.65 5.62 18.70
C ASP A 29 2.12 5.56 18.51
N ASP A 30 1.35 5.88 19.55
CA ASP A 30 -0.12 5.80 19.50
C ASP A 30 -0.77 6.81 18.51
N ALA A 31 -0.11 7.92 18.22
CA ALA A 31 -0.60 8.86 17.21
C ALA A 31 -0.38 8.29 15.79
N GLN A 32 0.82 7.77 15.52
CA GLN A 32 1.18 7.12 14.26
C GLN A 32 0.33 5.86 14.01
N ARG A 33 0.06 5.05 15.03
CA ARG A 33 -0.83 3.87 14.90
C ARG A 33 -2.26 4.27 14.55
N ARG A 34 -2.81 5.29 15.21
CA ARG A 34 -4.16 5.80 14.88
C ARG A 34 -4.21 6.34 13.45
N HIS A 35 -3.18 7.08 13.06
CA HIS A 35 -3.08 7.63 11.71
C HIS A 35 -2.98 6.53 10.66
N LEU A 36 -2.12 5.52 10.86
CA LEU A 36 -2.02 4.35 9.99
C LEU A 36 -3.35 3.61 9.89
N LYS A 37 -4.08 3.44 11.01
CA LYS A 37 -5.41 2.83 11.00
C LYS A 37 -6.39 3.63 10.14
N THR A 38 -6.45 4.95 10.31
CA THR A 38 -7.31 5.81 9.49
C THR A 38 -6.96 5.75 8.01
N LEU A 39 -5.67 5.73 7.67
CA LEU A 39 -5.20 5.57 6.30
C LEU A 39 -5.65 4.23 5.69
N LEU A 40 -5.52 3.14 6.44
CA LEU A 40 -5.97 1.82 6.01
C LEU A 40 -7.50 1.76 5.84
N ASP A 41 -8.24 2.37 6.76
CA ASP A 41 -9.71 2.49 6.68
C ASP A 41 -10.14 3.23 5.40
N GLN A 42 -9.41 4.30 4.98
CA GLN A 42 -9.65 4.99 3.70
C GLN A 42 -9.30 4.12 2.49
N CYS A 43 -8.19 3.38 2.56
CA CYS A 43 -7.76 2.48 1.49
C CYS A 43 -8.77 1.34 1.24
N LEU A 44 -9.40 0.82 2.30
CA LEU A 44 -10.38 -0.26 2.23
C LEU A 44 -11.60 0.11 1.39
N VAL A 45 -11.98 1.40 1.33
CA VAL A 45 -13.12 1.88 0.53
C VAL A 45 -12.91 1.64 -0.98
N HIS A 46 -11.65 1.68 -1.43
CA HIS A 46 -11.29 1.57 -2.85
C HIS A 46 -10.53 0.27 -3.16
N ALA A 47 -10.48 -0.65 -2.19
CA ALA A 47 -9.74 -1.88 -2.34
C ALA A 47 -10.38 -2.81 -3.38
N LEU A 48 -9.55 -3.34 -4.28
CA LEU A 48 -9.96 -4.27 -5.32
C LEU A 48 -9.56 -5.70 -4.98
N SER A 49 -10.42 -6.65 -5.35
CA SER A 49 -10.12 -8.09 -5.30
C SER A 49 -9.17 -8.51 -6.44
N LEU A 50 -8.49 -9.65 -6.25
CA LEU A 50 -7.41 -10.18 -7.11
C LEU A 50 -7.67 -10.32 -8.63
N PRO A 51 -8.90 -10.42 -9.19
CA PRO A 51 -9.09 -10.42 -10.65
C PRO A 51 -9.23 -9.02 -11.28
N GLN A 52 -9.46 -7.96 -10.49
CA GLN A 52 -9.68 -6.60 -11.01
C GLN A 52 -8.42 -5.72 -10.99
N ALA A 53 -7.54 -5.95 -10.01
CA ALA A 53 -6.23 -5.30 -9.93
C ALA A 53 -5.24 -5.98 -10.90
N GLY A 54 -5.25 -5.58 -12.18
CA GLY A 54 -4.31 -6.10 -13.18
C GLY A 54 -4.77 -6.08 -14.65
N GLY A 55 -5.97 -5.60 -14.96
CA GLY A 55 -6.39 -5.39 -16.36
C GLY A 55 -5.78 -4.11 -16.95
N GLY A 56 -4.89 -4.23 -17.94
CA GLY A 56 -4.31 -3.09 -18.68
C GLY A 56 -3.08 -2.43 -18.02
N ASP A 57 -2.82 -1.15 -18.33
CA ASP A 57 -1.74 -0.33 -17.70
C ASP A 57 -2.12 0.18 -16.28
N CYS A 58 -3.05 -0.51 -15.61
CA CYS A 58 -3.55 -0.14 -14.30
C CYS A 58 -2.48 -0.35 -13.24
N ARG A 59 -2.05 0.77 -12.63
CA ARG A 59 -1.13 0.77 -11.48
C ARG A 59 -1.92 0.70 -10.19
N TYR A 60 -1.40 -0.03 -9.21
CA TYR A 60 -2.02 -0.17 -7.91
C TYR A 60 -0.97 -0.27 -6.80
N PHE A 61 -1.35 0.10 -5.59
CA PHE A 61 -0.58 -0.18 -4.38
C PHE A 61 -0.98 -1.53 -3.82
N SER A 62 0.00 -2.30 -3.39
CA SER A 62 -0.16 -3.58 -2.69
C SER A 62 0.30 -3.40 -1.25
N ILE A 63 -0.60 -3.66 -0.29
CA ILE A 63 -0.32 -3.59 1.16
C ILE A 63 -0.45 -5.00 1.74
N VAL A 64 0.62 -5.49 2.37
CA VAL A 64 0.68 -6.79 3.03
C VAL A 64 1.14 -6.59 4.46
N TRP A 65 0.59 -7.31 5.41
CA TRP A 65 1.09 -7.32 6.78
C TRP A 65 1.15 -8.74 7.34
N ASP A 66 1.92 -8.94 8.41
CA ASP A 66 2.03 -10.24 9.08
C ASP A 66 0.65 -10.74 9.53
N GLY A 67 0.22 -11.89 9.00
CA GLY A 67 -1.08 -12.49 9.28
C GLY A 67 -2.20 -12.13 8.29
N ALA A 68 -1.94 -11.30 7.29
CA ALA A 68 -2.90 -11.08 6.20
C ALA A 68 -3.00 -12.32 5.30
N SER A 69 -4.22 -12.80 5.05
CA SER A 69 -4.44 -13.92 4.11
C SER A 69 -4.21 -13.50 2.66
N GLU A 70 -4.48 -12.24 2.32
CA GLU A 70 -4.36 -11.69 0.97
C GLU A 70 -3.88 -10.22 1.02
N PRO A 71 -3.14 -9.75 0.00
CA PRO A 71 -2.74 -8.34 -0.11
C PRO A 71 -3.94 -7.43 -0.35
N LEU A 72 -3.97 -6.29 0.33
CA LEU A 72 -4.89 -5.20 -0.01
C LEU A 72 -4.37 -4.47 -1.24
N ARG A 73 -5.19 -4.35 -2.29
CA ARG A 73 -4.81 -3.67 -3.54
C ARG A 73 -5.64 -2.43 -3.81
N ILE A 74 -5.00 -1.29 -4.00
CA ILE A 74 -5.66 0.00 -4.19
C ILE A 74 -5.20 0.59 -5.52
N PRO A 75 -6.09 0.87 -6.49
CA PRO A 75 -5.73 1.57 -7.72
C PRO A 75 -4.99 2.87 -7.40
N GLU A 76 -3.89 3.16 -8.11
CA GLU A 76 -3.08 4.35 -7.84
C GLU A 76 -3.90 5.65 -7.99
N GLU A 77 -4.89 5.67 -8.89
CA GLU A 77 -5.80 6.80 -9.09
C GLU A 77 -6.75 7.05 -7.90
N HIS A 78 -7.02 6.01 -7.10
CA HIS A 78 -7.87 6.06 -5.92
C HIS A 78 -7.07 6.01 -4.62
N ALA A 79 -5.75 5.97 -4.70
CA ALA A 79 -4.88 5.90 -3.54
C ALA A 79 -4.89 7.25 -2.79
N PRO A 80 -5.12 7.24 -1.47
CA PRO A 80 -4.99 8.46 -0.66
C PRO A 80 -3.59 9.07 -0.83
N ALA A 81 -3.51 10.40 -0.85
CA ALA A 81 -2.23 11.11 -1.01
C ALA A 81 -1.20 10.72 0.08
N GLU A 82 -1.69 10.43 1.28
CA GLU A 82 -0.90 9.93 2.40
C GLU A 82 -0.29 8.55 2.12
N LEU A 83 -1.00 7.64 1.44
CA LEU A 83 -0.45 6.34 1.05
C LEU A 83 0.71 6.51 0.07
N VAL A 84 0.55 7.41 -0.90
CA VAL A 84 1.59 7.75 -1.87
C VAL A 84 2.80 8.39 -1.16
N ARG A 85 2.56 9.26 -0.18
CA ARG A 85 3.61 9.90 0.62
C ARG A 85 4.37 8.89 1.47
N LEU A 86 3.66 8.00 2.16
CA LEU A 86 4.24 6.90 2.92
C LEU A 86 5.14 6.02 2.03
N TRP A 87 4.66 5.66 0.84
CA TRP A 87 5.46 4.90 -0.12
C TRP A 87 6.74 5.65 -0.54
N LYS A 88 6.60 6.93 -0.96
CA LYS A 88 7.72 7.74 -1.46
C LYS A 88 8.75 8.07 -0.38
N GLN A 89 8.29 8.50 0.80
CA GLN A 89 9.09 9.16 1.84
C GLN A 89 9.29 8.27 3.07
N GLY A 90 8.48 7.23 3.27
CA GLY A 90 8.52 6.41 4.48
C GLY A 90 7.96 7.10 5.72
N THR A 91 7.25 8.21 5.54
CA THR A 91 6.68 9.02 6.63
C THR A 91 5.23 9.39 6.29
N PHE A 92 4.44 9.56 7.34
CA PHE A 92 3.09 10.11 7.32
C PHE A 92 3.14 11.55 7.86
#